data_AF-A0A7V8W6H0-F1
#
_entry.id   AF-A0A7V8W6H0-F1
#
_cell.length_a   1.000
_cell.length_b   1.000
_cell.length_c   1.000
_cell.angle_alpha   90.00
_cell.angle_beta   90.00
_cell.angle_gamma   90.00
#
_symmetry.space_group_name_H-M   'P 1'
#
loop_
_entity.id
_entity.type
_entity.pdbx_description
1 polymer ?
#
loop_
_entity_poly.entity_id
_entity_poly.type
_entity_poly.pdbx_seq_one_letter_code
_entity_poly.pdbx_strand_id
1 'polypeptide(L)'
;MDISLVAIVLVLTLAYANGTNDVSKAIATLVGSGVTNYRSAIAWGTAWTVAEAGASALVAGAMVATFSKGLLQIEMVIPPALGLSVLSGAIIWVLIASCTGLPVSTTHALTGARSAPAWSPSAFAG
;
A
#
# COMPACT_ATOMS: atom_id res chain seq x y z
N MET A 1 -12.01 -16.75 -14.50
CA MET A 1 -10.83 -15.89 -14.27
C MET A 1 -10.23 -16.34 -12.96
N ASP A 2 -8.98 -16.77 -12.98
CA ASP A 2 -8.35 -17.37 -11.80
C ASP A 2 -8.12 -16.32 -10.71
N ILE A 3 -8.34 -16.70 -9.46
CA ILE A 3 -8.24 -15.79 -8.31
C ILE A 3 -6.85 -15.15 -8.20
N SER A 4 -5.82 -15.87 -8.66
CA SER A 4 -4.43 -15.41 -8.74
C SER A 4 -4.26 -14.23 -9.69
N LEU A 5 -4.97 -14.21 -10.82
CA LEU A 5 -4.89 -13.12 -11.80
C LEU A 5 -5.52 -11.84 -11.22
N VAL A 6 -6.65 -11.97 -10.53
CA VAL A 6 -7.27 -10.85 -9.79
C VAL A 6 -6.32 -10.34 -8.72
N ALA A 7 -5.70 -11.23 -7.94
CA ALA A 7 -4.77 -10.85 -6.89
C ALA A 7 -3.55 -10.10 -7.45
N ILE A 8 -2.97 -10.54 -8.56
CA ILE A 8 -1.85 -9.85 -9.23
C ILE A 8 -2.27 -8.44 -9.65
N VAL A 9 -3.42 -8.28 -10.30
CA VAL A 9 -3.92 -6.96 -10.73
C VAL A 9 -4.13 -6.05 -9.53
N LEU A 10 -4.73 -6.54 -8.44
CA LEU A 10 -4.93 -5.76 -7.22
C LEU A 10 -3.60 -5.38 -6.56
N VAL A 11 -2.64 -6.30 -6.47
CA VAL A 11 -1.31 -6.02 -5.89
C VAL A 11 -0.57 -4.96 -6.72
N LEU A 12 -0.62 -5.03 -8.05
CA LEU A 12 -0.04 -4.01 -8.92
C LEU A 12 -0.74 -2.65 -8.74
N THR A 13 -2.07 -2.66 -8.60
CA THR A 13 -2.84 -1.43 -8.35
C THR A 13 -2.51 -0.82 -7.00
N LEU A 14 -2.33 -1.65 -5.96
CA LEU A 14 -1.90 -1.20 -4.63
C LEU A 14 -0.47 -0.66 -4.66
N ALA A 15 0.45 -1.28 -5.40
CA ALA A 15 1.81 -0.80 -5.58
C ALA A 15 1.82 0.59 -6.25
N TYR A 16 0.98 0.79 -7.27
CA TYR A 16 0.79 2.10 -7.90
C TYR A 16 0.25 3.14 -6.91
N ALA A 17 -0.83 2.82 -6.18
CA ALA A 17 -1.44 3.72 -5.21
C ALA A 17 -0.46 4.08 -4.06
N ASN A 18 0.35 3.11 -3.62
CA ASN A 18 1.40 3.35 -2.63
C ASN A 18 2.46 4.33 -3.17
N GLY A 19 2.92 4.11 -4.41
CA GLY A 19 3.88 5.00 -5.07
C GLY A 19 3.38 6.44 -5.21
N THR A 20 2.13 6.64 -5.63
CA THR A 20 1.55 8.00 -5.76
C THR A 20 1.48 8.74 -4.43
N ASN A 21 1.12 8.01 -3.36
CA ASN A 21 1.05 8.54 -2.01
C ASN A 21 2.44 8.91 -1.45
N ASP A 22 3.46 8.10 -1.71
CA ASP A 22 4.79 8.29 -1.13
C ASP A 22 5.66 9.31 -1.90
N VAL A 23 5.60 9.32 -3.24
CA VAL A 23 6.31 10.32 -4.07
C VAL A 23 5.86 11.74 -3.71
N SER A 24 4.58 11.94 -3.44
CA SER A 24 4.02 13.24 -3.04
C SER A 24 4.63 13.77 -1.73
N LYS A 25 4.91 12.88 -0.76
CA LYS A 25 5.54 13.25 0.52
C LYS A 25 6.97 13.76 0.31
N ALA A 26 7.75 13.08 -0.54
CA ALA A 26 9.12 13.47 -0.84
C ALA A 26 9.19 14.79 -1.64
N ILE A 27 8.29 14.98 -2.61
CA ILE A 27 8.22 16.23 -3.37
C ILE A 27 7.84 17.41 -2.47
N ALA A 28 6.87 17.22 -1.57
CA ALA A 28 6.42 18.26 -0.66
C ALA A 28 7.55 18.77 0.24
N THR A 29 8.43 17.90 0.73
CA THR A 29 9.57 18.30 1.56
C THR A 29 10.67 18.98 0.73
N LEU A 30 11.00 18.45 -0.45
CA LEU A 30 12.00 19.04 -1.37
C LEU A 30 11.63 20.46 -1.81
N VAL A 31 10.36 20.67 -2.16
CA VAL A 31 9.86 21.98 -2.58
C VAL A 31 9.63 22.89 -1.37
N GLY A 32 9.04 22.37 -0.30
CA GLY A 32 8.73 23.13 0.92
C GLY A 32 9.98 23.62 1.68
N SER A 33 11.11 22.91 1.55
CA SER A 33 12.40 23.33 2.11
C SER A 33 13.17 24.31 1.21
N GLY A 34 12.68 24.59 0.00
CA GLY A 34 13.35 25.47 -0.97
C GLY A 34 14.61 24.85 -1.60
N VAL A 35 14.86 23.55 -1.42
CA VAL A 35 16.04 22.86 -1.96
C VAL A 35 15.99 22.79 -3.49
N THR A 36 14.81 22.64 -4.07
CA THR A 36 14.66 22.52 -5.53
C THR A 36 13.29 22.96 -6.02
N ASN A 37 13.18 23.16 -7.34
CA ASN A 37 11.93 23.50 -8.01
C ASN A 37 11.04 22.26 -8.21
N TYR A 38 9.73 22.46 -8.31
CA TYR A 38 8.73 21.39 -8.44
C TYR A 38 9.05 20.35 -9.53
N ARG A 39 9.48 20.79 -10.72
CA ARG A 39 9.81 19.89 -11.84
C ARG A 39 11.03 19.00 -11.53
N SER A 40 12.04 19.57 -10.89
CA SER A 40 13.24 18.84 -10.47
C SER A 40 12.93 17.88 -9.32
N ALA A 41 12.07 18.27 -8.38
CA ALA A 41 11.61 17.39 -7.31
C ALA A 41 10.87 16.16 -7.86
N ILE A 42 10.00 16.33 -8.87
CA ILE A 42 9.34 15.19 -9.54
C ILE A 42 10.37 14.28 -10.22
N ALA A 43 11.34 14.85 -10.94
CA ALA A 43 12.35 14.08 -11.65
C ALA A 43 13.19 13.23 -10.67
N TRP A 44 13.63 13.84 -9.56
CA TRP A 44 14.39 13.14 -8.51
C TRP A 44 13.55 12.09 -7.79
N GLY A 45 12.30 12.41 -7.43
CA GLY A 45 11.37 11.47 -6.82
C GLY A 45 11.16 10.25 -7.70
N THR A 46 10.92 10.47 -9.00
CA THR A 46 10.75 9.37 -9.97
C THR A 46 12.01 8.52 -10.10
N ALA A 47 13.18 9.15 -10.24
CA ALA A 47 14.45 8.44 -10.37
C ALA A 47 14.75 7.58 -9.13
N TRP A 48 14.51 8.12 -7.93
CA TRP A 48 14.73 7.40 -6.69
C TRP A 48 13.72 6.27 -6.48
N THR A 49 12.45 6.45 -6.85
CA THR A 49 11.45 5.38 -6.80
C THR A 49 11.80 4.22 -7.73
N VAL A 50 12.33 4.49 -8.93
CA VAL A 50 12.78 3.43 -9.85
C VAL A 50 14.00 2.69 -9.31
N ALA A 51 14.97 3.41 -8.75
CA ALA A 51 16.11 2.81 -8.07
C ALA A 51 15.66 1.97 -6.84
N GLU A 52 14.72 2.52 -6.07
CA GLU A 52 13.83 1.91 -5.06
C GLU A 52 13.40 0.50 -5.45
N ALA A 53 12.61 0.44 -6.51
CA ALA A 53 12.03 -0.77 -7.06
C ALA A 53 13.10 -1.82 -7.43
N GLY A 54 14.21 -1.40 -8.04
CA GLY A 54 15.32 -2.29 -8.36
C GLY A 54 16.03 -2.85 -7.12
N ALA A 55 16.33 -2.00 -6.14
CA ALA A 55 17.02 -2.39 -4.91
C ALA A 55 16.14 -3.27 -4.00
N SER A 56 14.83 -2.98 -3.93
CA SER A 56 13.87 -3.75 -3.12
C SER A 56 13.79 -5.20 -3.53
N ALA A 57 14.03 -5.54 -4.81
CA ALA A 57 14.10 -6.93 -5.27
C ALA A 57 15.19 -7.74 -4.55
N LEU A 58 16.30 -7.11 -4.15
CA LEU A 58 17.40 -7.76 -3.41
C LEU A 58 17.03 -8.09 -1.96
N VAL A 59 16.07 -7.35 -1.38
CA VAL A 59 15.66 -7.47 0.02
C VAL A 59 14.23 -8.03 0.15
N ALA A 60 13.55 -8.30 -0.97
CA ALA A 60 12.16 -8.71 -1.02
C ALA A 60 11.87 -9.94 -0.14
N GLY A 61 12.78 -10.93 -0.14
CA GLY A 61 12.63 -12.12 0.72
C GLY A 61 12.59 -11.79 2.21
N ALA A 62 13.46 -10.89 2.68
CA ALA A 62 13.50 -10.45 4.07
C ALA A 62 12.28 -9.58 4.43
N MET A 63 11.80 -8.75 3.49
CA MET A 63 10.57 -7.98 3.65
C MET A 63 9.35 -8.89 3.77
N VAL A 64 9.20 -9.88 2.87
CA VAL A 64 8.12 -10.87 2.93
C VAL A 64 8.15 -11.62 4.25
N ALA A 65 9.32 -12.04 4.74
CA ALA A 65 9.44 -12.73 6.03
C ALA A 65 9.02 -11.83 7.20
N THR A 66 9.42 -10.57 7.19
CA THR A 66 9.06 -9.58 8.23
C THR A 66 7.56 -9.30 8.24
N PHE A 67 6.98 -9.01 7.07
CA PHE A 67 5.56 -8.72 6.93
C PHE A 67 4.69 -9.95 7.17
N SER A 68 5.11 -11.13 6.74
CA SER A 68 4.36 -12.37 7.01
C SER A 68 4.30 -12.64 8.52
N LYS A 69 5.41 -12.45 9.25
CA LYS A 69 5.42 -12.64 10.70
C LYS A 69 4.67 -11.56 11.46
N GLY A 70 4.76 -10.29 11.04
CA GLY A 70 4.15 -9.16 11.75
C GLY A 70 2.68 -8.89 11.42
N LEU A 71 2.26 -9.09 10.16
CA LEU A 71 0.89 -8.83 9.69
C LEU A 71 -0.02 -10.06 9.77
N LEU A 72 0.53 -11.28 9.64
CA LEU A 72 -0.24 -12.53 9.63
C LEU A 72 -0.21 -13.26 10.99
N GLN A 73 0.20 -12.60 12.07
CA GLN A 73 0.37 -13.18 13.40
C GLN A 73 -0.94 -13.54 14.12
N ILE A 74 -1.99 -13.85 13.37
CA ILE A 74 -3.28 -14.30 13.89
C ILE A 74 -3.49 -15.70 13.36
N GLU A 75 -3.75 -16.66 14.26
CA GLU A 75 -4.05 -18.08 13.98
C GLU A 75 -5.25 -18.33 13.04
N MET A 76 -5.77 -17.29 12.40
CA MET A 76 -6.94 -17.34 11.54
C MET A 76 -6.49 -17.48 10.09
N VAL A 77 -6.79 -18.62 9.48
CA VAL A 77 -6.63 -18.84 8.04
C VAL A 77 -7.45 -17.78 7.30
N ILE A 78 -6.77 -16.85 6.61
CA ILE A 78 -7.43 -15.82 5.81
C ILE A 78 -7.98 -16.48 4.54
N PRO A 79 -9.30 -16.52 4.34
CA PRO A 79 -9.85 -17.03 3.09
C PRO A 79 -9.43 -16.10 1.93
N PRO A 80 -9.14 -16.63 0.73
CA PRO A 80 -8.68 -15.84 -0.41
C PRO A 80 -9.58 -14.64 -0.73
N ALA A 81 -10.90 -14.80 -0.57
CA ALA A 81 -11.88 -13.73 -0.76
C ALA A 81 -11.68 -12.55 0.21
N LEU A 82 -11.32 -12.82 1.46
CA LEU A 82 -11.02 -11.77 2.44
C LEU A 82 -9.73 -11.04 2.06
N GLY A 83 -8.71 -11.75 1.58
CA GLY A 83 -7.48 -11.13 1.06
C GLY A 83 -7.76 -10.13 -0.07
N LEU A 84 -8.63 -10.49 -1.02
CA LEU A 84 -9.04 -9.58 -2.10
C LEU A 84 -9.83 -8.36 -1.58
N SER A 85 -10.70 -8.55 -0.59
CA SER A 85 -11.45 -7.46 0.05
C SER A 85 -10.53 -6.48 0.78
N VAL A 86 -9.52 -6.99 1.50
CA VAL A 86 -8.53 -6.17 2.20
C VAL A 86 -7.71 -5.35 1.21
N LEU A 87 -7.24 -5.98 0.13
CA LEU A 87 -6.52 -5.28 -0.94
C LEU A 87 -7.38 -4.17 -1.54
N SER A 88 -8.63 -4.49 -1.90
CA SER A 88 -9.55 -3.52 -2.51
C SER A 88 -9.85 -2.33 -1.60
N GLY A 89 -10.13 -2.58 -0.31
CA GLY A 89 -10.39 -1.52 0.66
C GLY A 89 -9.18 -0.61 0.89
N ALA A 90 -7.99 -1.18 0.99
CA ALA A 90 -6.76 -0.41 1.12
C ALA A 90 -6.49 0.43 -0.14
N ILE A 91 -6.65 -0.14 -1.34
CA ILE A 91 -6.49 0.57 -2.61
C ILE A 91 -7.41 1.79 -2.68
N ILE A 92 -8.71 1.58 -2.43
CA ILE A 92 -9.71 2.65 -2.51
C ILE A 92 -9.34 3.80 -1.56
N TRP A 93 -9.01 3.49 -0.30
CA TRP A 93 -8.63 4.50 0.68
C TRP A 93 -7.37 5.27 0.30
N VAL A 94 -6.32 4.57 -0.13
CA VAL A 94 -5.03 5.19 -0.49
C VAL A 94 -5.16 6.05 -1.75
N LEU A 95 -5.97 5.63 -2.73
CA LEU A 95 -6.24 6.43 -3.93
C LEU A 95 -7.03 7.69 -3.59
N ILE A 96 -8.09 7.58 -2.77
CA ILE A 96 -8.86 8.75 -2.32
C ILE A 96 -7.93 9.74 -1.60
N ALA A 97 -7.13 9.26 -0.65
CA ALA A 97 -6.17 10.08 0.08
C ALA A 97 -5.18 10.77 -0.88
N SER A 98 -4.62 10.02 -1.84
CA SER A 98 -3.71 10.55 -2.86
C SER A 98 -4.35 11.64 -3.72
N CYS A 99 -5.61 11.45 -4.17
CA CYS A 99 -6.34 12.45 -4.95
C CYS A 99 -6.63 13.73 -4.14
N THR A 100 -6.81 13.60 -2.83
CA THR A 100 -7.02 14.75 -1.92
C THR A 100 -5.72 15.39 -1.42
N GLY A 101 -4.56 14.83 -1.77
CA GLY A 101 -3.25 15.30 -1.29
C GLY A 101 -2.96 14.99 0.18
N LEU A 102 -3.73 14.09 0.80
CA LEU A 102 -3.53 13.70 2.20
C LEU A 102 -2.43 12.62 2.29
N PRO A 103 -1.33 12.86 3.03
CA PRO A 103 -0.31 11.87 3.23
C PRO A 103 -0.80 10.79 4.20
N VAL A 104 -1.02 9.57 3.72
CA VAL A 104 -1.48 8.44 4.55
C VAL A 104 -0.46 7.30 4.61
N SER A 105 -0.65 6.39 5.57
CA SER A 105 0.15 5.17 5.74
C SER A 105 -0.58 3.98 5.09
N THR A 106 0.07 3.32 4.14
CA THR A 106 -0.49 2.15 3.44
C THR A 106 -0.47 0.90 4.31
N THR A 107 0.48 0.79 5.26
CA THR A 107 0.46 -0.28 6.27
C THR A 107 -0.75 -0.15 7.19
N HIS A 108 -1.10 1.06 7.63
CA HIS A 108 -2.34 1.30 8.38
C HIS A 108 -3.61 1.06 7.55
N ALA A 109 -3.57 1.43 6.26
CA ALA A 109 -4.68 1.15 5.36
C ALA A 109 -4.93 -0.37 5.22
N LEU A 110 -3.87 -1.17 5.09
CA LEU A 110 -3.95 -2.63 5.01
C LEU A 110 -4.39 -3.27 6.34
N THR A 111 -3.82 -2.85 7.48
CA THR A 111 -4.21 -3.40 8.78
C THR A 111 -5.65 -3.00 9.16
N GLY A 112 -6.07 -1.78 8.84
CA GLY A 112 -7.45 -1.32 9.04
C GLY A 112 -8.45 -1.99 8.10
N ALA A 113 -8.12 -2.16 6.82
CA ALA A 113 -8.96 -2.90 5.88
C ALA A 113 -9.10 -4.38 6.29
N ARG A 114 -8.10 -4.95 6.98
CA ARG A 114 -8.16 -6.30 7.56
C ARG A 114 -9.09 -6.41 8.77
N SER A 115 -9.22 -5.36 9.59
CA SER A 115 -10.16 -5.36 10.72
C SER A 115 -11.59 -5.05 10.30
N ALA A 116 -11.80 -4.37 9.17
CA ALA A 116 -13.12 -4.03 8.64
C ALA A 116 -14.08 -5.23 8.40
N PRO A 117 -13.66 -6.41 7.89
CA PRO A 117 -14.51 -7.60 7.77
C PRO A 117 -15.11 -8.08 9.10
N ALA A 118 -14.53 -7.72 10.25
CA ALA A 118 -15.11 -8.03 11.57
C ALA A 118 -16.37 -7.20 11.87
N TRP A 119 -16.66 -6.15 11.10
CA TRP A 119 -17.93 -5.43 11.10
C TRP A 119 -18.90 -6.04 10.06
N SER A 120 -19.03 -7.36 10.03
CA SER A 120 -20.24 -7.97 9.46
C SER A 120 -21.24 -8.14 10.61
N PRO A 121 -22.54 -7.88 10.43
CA PRO A 121 -23.55 -8.12 11.46
C PRO A 121 -23.54 -9.56 12.02
N SER A 122 -23.06 -10.52 11.22
CA SER A 122 -22.85 -11.92 11.61
C SER A 122 -21.72 -12.15 12.62
N ALA A 123 -20.83 -11.18 12.85
CA ALA A 123 -19.75 -11.28 13.83
C ALA A 123 -20.21 -10.98 15.28
N PHE A 124 -21.42 -10.41 15.44
CA PHE A 124 -22.02 -10.08 16.74
C PHE A 124 -23.26 -10.95 17.06
N ALA A 125 -23.50 -12.00 16.26
CA ALA A 125 -24.66 -12.90 16.42
C ALA A 125 -24.35 -14.13 17.30
N GLY A 126 -23.32 -14.06 18.14
CA GLY A 126 -22.93 -15.09 19.11
C GLY A 126 -23.27 -14.69 20.54
#